data_AF-A0A453DWY3-F1
#
_entry.id   AF-A0A453DWY3-F1
#
_cell.length_a   1.000
_cell.length_b   1.000
_cell.length_c   1.000
_cell.angle_alpha   90.00
_cell.angle_beta   90.00
_cell.angle_gamma   90.00
#
_symmetry.space_group_name_H-M   'P 1'
#
loop_
_entity.id
_entity.type
_entity.pdbx_description
1 polymer ?
#
loop_
_entity_poly.entity_id
_entity_poly.type
_entity_poly.pdbx_seq_one_letter_code
_entity_poly.pdbx_strand_id
1 'polypeptide(L)'
;MHQDEECNVGLQEDSNQEGKAETSPEEYSIPVRVIVSKADGSSLEFTCTANPDNIVIETLSMRQKKSTGAEEADDVVASEGTENDLAVYDEGPHFHELDKSLQEAFHKYLEVRGVTPMTAKLLREHMMSEDSHLSPKEKSDVRRRRLVWLLKLWDFVKKD
;
A
#
# COMPACT_ATOMS: atom_id res chain seq x y z
N MET A 1 5.19 78.80 1.84
CA MET A 1 5.12 77.45 1.24
C MET A 1 6.01 76.57 2.13
N HIS A 2 5.46 75.86 3.12
CA HIS A 2 4.91 74.48 2.98
C HIS A 2 6.05 73.54 2.52
N GLN A 3 6.56 72.54 3.26
CA GLN A 3 6.01 71.67 4.32
C GLN A 3 7.16 71.17 5.22
N ASP A 4 6.92 71.07 6.52
CA ASP A 4 7.54 70.07 7.40
C ASP A 4 6.35 69.36 8.05
N GLU A 5 6.02 68.16 7.57
CA GLU A 5 5.06 67.26 8.23
C GLU A 5 5.84 66.18 8.99
N GLU A 6 5.54 66.12 10.28
CA GLU A 6 5.93 65.08 11.24
C GLU A 6 5.25 63.73 10.96
N CYS A 7 5.60 62.76 11.82
CA CYS A 7 4.82 61.57 12.21
C CYS A 7 5.04 60.32 11.34
N ASN A 8 5.07 59.10 11.87
CA ASN A 8 5.00 58.57 13.23
C ASN A 8 5.35 57.07 13.12
N VAL A 9 5.84 56.49 14.22
CA VAL A 9 6.09 55.06 14.39
C VAL A 9 4.82 54.23 14.13
N GLY A 10 4.95 53.09 13.45
CA GLY A 10 3.82 52.21 13.13
C GLY A 10 4.24 50.79 12.78
N LEU A 11 4.36 49.96 13.82
CA LEU A 11 4.00 48.54 13.89
C LEU A 11 4.42 47.63 12.72
N GLN A 12 5.51 46.88 12.90
CA GLN A 12 5.72 45.61 12.22
C GLN A 12 4.66 44.63 12.72
N GLU A 13 3.68 44.33 11.88
CA GLU A 13 2.77 43.21 12.08
C GLU A 13 3.54 41.91 11.84
N ASP A 14 3.73 41.15 12.91
CA ASP A 14 4.17 39.78 12.91
C ASP A 14 3.09 38.92 12.24
N SER A 15 3.13 38.85 10.91
CA SER A 15 2.31 37.93 10.13
C SER A 15 2.87 36.53 10.33
N ASN A 16 2.46 35.93 11.45
CA ASN A 16 2.58 34.52 11.79
C ASN A 16 1.77 33.71 10.76
N GLN A 17 2.33 33.55 9.56
CA GLN A 17 1.85 32.56 8.61
C GLN A 17 2.19 31.20 9.18
N GLU A 18 1.24 30.61 9.91
CA GLU A 18 1.07 29.16 9.98
C GLU A 18 0.86 28.66 8.55
N GLY A 19 1.96 28.53 7.81
CA GLY A 19 2.02 27.68 6.65
C GLY A 19 1.67 26.29 7.17
N LYS A 20 0.44 25.85 6.91
CA LYS A 20 0.16 24.42 6.86
C LYS A 20 1.22 23.85 5.94
N ALA A 21 2.21 23.17 6.52
CA ALA A 21 3.13 22.35 5.75
C ALA A 21 2.24 21.39 4.97
N GLU A 22 2.11 21.64 3.67
CA GLU A 22 1.53 20.70 2.73
C GLU A 22 2.50 19.52 2.77
N THR A 23 2.18 18.58 3.63
CA THR A 23 2.87 17.32 3.85
C THR A 23 2.85 16.60 2.51
N SER A 24 4.03 16.36 1.96
CA SER A 24 4.15 15.98 0.54
C SER A 24 3.57 14.58 0.31
N PRO A 25 3.14 14.23 -0.92
CA PRO A 25 2.66 12.89 -1.24
C PRO A 25 3.69 11.78 -0.90
N GLU A 26 4.98 12.13 -0.85
CA GLU A 26 6.08 11.25 -0.48
C GLU A 26 6.08 10.92 1.02
N GLU A 27 5.73 11.86 1.90
CA GLU A 27 5.53 11.62 3.34
C GLU A 27 4.30 10.76 3.64
N TYR A 28 3.43 10.62 2.64
CA TYR A 28 2.18 9.88 2.71
C TYR A 28 2.20 8.56 1.95
N SER A 29 3.34 8.15 1.42
CA SER A 29 3.41 6.91 0.66
C SER A 29 3.50 5.67 1.57
N ILE A 30 2.78 4.61 1.22
CA ILE A 30 2.85 3.32 1.92
C ILE A 30 3.22 2.20 0.93
N PRO A 31 4.18 1.32 1.27
CA PRO A 31 4.43 0.13 0.48
C PRO A 31 3.27 -0.86 0.68
N VAL A 32 2.74 -1.39 -0.42
CA VAL A 32 1.61 -2.31 -0.45
C VAL A 32 1.96 -3.51 -1.31
N ARG A 33 1.80 -4.71 -0.76
CA ARG A 33 1.89 -5.96 -1.53
C ARG A 33 0.48 -6.50 -1.78
N VAL A 34 0.10 -6.64 -3.04
CA VAL A 34 -1.21 -7.17 -3.45
C VAL A 34 -1.02 -8.57 -4.00
N ILE A 35 -1.64 -9.57 -3.37
CA ILE A 35 -1.61 -10.95 -3.85
C ILE A 35 -3.03 -11.35 -4.25
N VAL A 36 -3.18 -11.72 -5.52
CA VAL A 36 -4.43 -12.24 -6.06
C VAL A 36 -4.26 -13.73 -6.31
N SER A 37 -4.88 -14.55 -5.46
CA SER A 37 -4.89 -16.00 -5.61
C SER A 37 -6.15 -16.47 -6.35
N LYS A 38 -5.99 -17.52 -7.16
CA LYS A 38 -7.07 -18.24 -7.82
C LYS A 38 -7.28 -19.62 -7.19
N ALA A 39 -8.43 -20.23 -7.47
CA ALA A 39 -8.80 -21.55 -6.93
C ALA A 39 -7.87 -22.69 -7.40
N ASP A 40 -7.21 -22.52 -8.56
CA ASP A 40 -6.21 -23.45 -9.07
C ASP A 40 -4.87 -23.40 -8.30
N GLY A 41 -4.75 -22.51 -7.31
CA GLY A 41 -3.55 -22.31 -6.51
C GLY A 41 -2.49 -21.44 -7.18
N SER A 42 -2.77 -20.88 -8.36
CA SER A 42 -1.94 -19.82 -8.94
C SER A 42 -2.20 -18.49 -8.25
N SER A 43 -1.19 -17.64 -8.16
CA SER A 43 -1.32 -16.28 -7.63
C SER A 43 -0.51 -15.27 -8.42
N LEU A 44 -1.07 -14.08 -8.59
CA LEU A 44 -0.38 -12.92 -9.13
C LEU A 44 -0.07 -11.95 -7.99
N GLU A 45 1.18 -11.59 -7.83
CA GLU A 45 1.68 -10.67 -6.82
C GLU A 45 2.09 -9.36 -7.46
N PHE A 46 1.73 -8.24 -6.82
CA PHE A 46 2.15 -6.89 -7.19
C PHE A 46 2.83 -6.25 -5.99
N THR A 47 3.98 -5.61 -6.24
CA THR A 47 4.58 -4.67 -5.30
C THR A 47 4.21 -3.27 -5.75
N CYS A 48 3.57 -2.53 -4.87
CA CYS A 48 3.06 -1.20 -5.15
C CYS A 48 3.51 -0.21 -4.07
N THR A 49 3.60 1.04 -4.48
CA THR A 49 3.73 2.20 -3.60
C THR A 49 2.49 3.05 -3.75
N ALA A 50 1.75 3.27 -2.66
CA ALA A 50 0.42 3.87 -2.68
C ALA A 50 0.34 5.14 -1.83
N ASN A 51 -0.25 6.20 -2.38
CA ASN A 51 -0.56 7.45 -1.69
C ASN A 51 -2.04 7.86 -1.98
N PRO A 52 -2.56 9.00 -1.48
CA PRO A 52 -3.99 9.36 -1.65
C PRO A 52 -4.39 9.65 -3.08
N ASP A 53 -3.41 9.96 -3.92
CA ASP A 53 -3.61 10.48 -5.26
C ASP A 53 -3.35 9.40 -6.30
N ASN A 54 -2.44 8.47 -6.01
CA ASN A 54 -2.00 7.46 -6.96
C ASN A 54 -1.53 6.16 -6.30
N ILE A 55 -1.60 5.07 -7.08
CA ILE A 55 -0.96 3.79 -6.78
C ILE A 55 0.04 3.52 -7.91
N VAL A 56 1.31 3.42 -7.56
CA VAL A 56 2.39 3.06 -8.49
C VAL A 56 2.68 1.58 -8.34
N ILE A 57 2.64 0.84 -9.44
CA ILE A 57 3.06 -0.57 -9.48
C ILE A 57 4.55 -0.60 -9.85
N GLU A 58 5.36 -1.29 -9.06
CA GLU A 58 6.81 -1.37 -9.24
C GLU A 58 7.19 -2.65 -9.97
N THR A 59 6.73 -3.78 -9.44
CA THR A 59 7.01 -5.12 -9.95
C THR A 59 5.78 -6.00 -9.83
N LEU A 60 5.76 -7.07 -10.63
CA LEU A 60 4.76 -8.11 -10.56
C LEU A 60 5.42 -9.47 -10.74
N SER A 61 4.91 -10.50 -10.08
CA SER A 61 5.38 -11.87 -10.24
C SER A 61 4.21 -12.86 -10.18
N MET A 62 4.36 -14.01 -10.83
CA MET A 62 3.32 -15.04 -10.87
C MET A 62 3.85 -16.31 -10.23
N ARG A 63 3.11 -16.84 -9.26
CA ARG A 63 3.35 -18.15 -8.68
C ARG A 63 2.33 -19.13 -9.25
N GLN A 64 2.79 -20.27 -9.76
CA GLN A 64 1.92 -21.35 -10.19
C GLN A 64 2.01 -22.52 -9.21
N LYS A 65 0.88 -23.18 -8.95
CA LYS A 65 0.88 -24.44 -8.22
C LYS A 65 1.57 -25.48 -9.09
N LYS A 66 2.59 -26.15 -8.54
CA LYS A 66 3.19 -27.33 -9.20
C LYS A 66 2.07 -28.33 -9.45
N SER A 67 1.77 -28.60 -10.72
CA SER A 67 0.92 -29.72 -11.12
C SER A 67 1.71 -31.01 -10.93
N THR A 68 2.00 -31.36 -9.69
CA THR A 68 2.44 -32.70 -9.34
C THR A 68 1.25 -33.35 -8.65
N GLY A 69 0.58 -34.24 -9.38
CA GLY A 69 -0.25 -35.28 -8.78
C GLY A 69 0.64 -36.25 -7.99
N ALA A 70 1.22 -35.75 -6.90
CA ALA A 70 1.91 -36.52 -5.90
C ALA A 70 1.17 -36.24 -4.60
N GLU A 71 0.30 -37.19 -4.27
CA GLU A 71 -0.29 -37.29 -2.94
C GLU A 71 0.84 -37.33 -1.90
N GLU A 72 0.56 -36.70 -0.75
CA GLU A 72 1.09 -37.00 0.57
C GLU A 72 2.26 -38.01 0.59
N ALA A 73 3.50 -37.52 0.66
CA ALA A 73 4.62 -38.31 1.14
C ALA A 73 5.46 -37.46 2.08
N ASP A 74 5.26 -37.71 3.37
CA ASP A 74 6.19 -37.39 4.44
C ASP A 74 7.61 -37.85 4.07
N ASP A 75 8.57 -36.99 4.39
CA ASP A 75 9.96 -37.30 4.66
C ASP A 75 10.97 -37.46 3.48
N VAL A 76 12.09 -36.77 3.71
CA VAL A 76 13.44 -36.81 3.14
C VAL A 76 13.80 -36.46 1.68
N VAL A 77 14.82 -35.58 1.67
CA VAL A 77 15.97 -35.38 0.76
C VAL A 77 15.81 -34.72 -0.61
N ALA A 78 16.57 -33.63 -0.73
CA ALA A 78 17.05 -33.01 -1.95
C ALA A 78 17.37 -34.04 -3.04
N SER A 79 16.65 -33.95 -4.15
CA SER A 79 17.04 -34.56 -5.42
C SER A 79 17.13 -33.44 -6.45
N GLU A 80 18.37 -33.13 -6.81
CA GLU A 80 18.74 -32.25 -7.90
C GLU A 80 18.40 -32.94 -9.24
N GLY A 81 17.83 -32.18 -10.18
CA GLY A 81 17.79 -32.56 -11.59
C GLY A 81 16.49 -33.20 -12.08
N THR A 82 15.48 -32.38 -12.37
CA THR A 82 14.74 -32.51 -13.63
C THR A 82 14.28 -31.13 -14.09
N GLU A 83 14.94 -30.67 -15.14
CA GLU A 83 14.60 -29.53 -15.98
C GLU A 83 13.13 -29.56 -16.45
N ASN A 84 12.34 -28.56 -16.03
CA ASN A 84 11.26 -27.98 -16.85
C ASN A 84 10.84 -26.61 -16.27
N ASP A 85 11.71 -25.62 -16.44
CA ASP A 85 11.38 -24.26 -16.90
C ASP A 85 10.26 -23.43 -16.21
N LEU A 86 9.99 -23.62 -14.92
CA LEU A 86 8.93 -22.84 -14.22
C LEU A 86 9.33 -22.32 -12.83
N ALA A 87 10.56 -22.56 -12.38
CA ALA A 87 11.08 -22.06 -11.11
C ALA A 87 11.86 -20.73 -11.24
N VAL A 88 11.85 -20.08 -12.42
CA VAL A 88 12.75 -18.95 -12.73
C VAL A 88 12.07 -17.57 -12.67
N TYR A 89 10.75 -17.47 -12.51
CA TYR A 89 10.09 -16.17 -12.35
C TYR A 89 9.85 -15.79 -10.88
N ASP A 90 10.82 -16.04 -9.99
CA ASP A 90 10.80 -15.49 -8.63
C ASP A 90 10.90 -13.94 -8.66
N GLU A 91 11.59 -13.38 -9.66
CA GLU A 91 11.54 -11.97 -10.02
C GLU A 91 10.83 -11.83 -11.37
N GLY A 92 9.58 -11.36 -11.37
CA GLY A 92 8.93 -10.96 -12.61
C GLY A 92 9.40 -9.57 -13.07
N PRO A 93 8.98 -9.12 -14.27
CA PRO A 93 9.51 -7.91 -14.89
C PRO A 93 9.20 -6.66 -14.08
N HIS A 94 9.98 -5.60 -14.29
CA HIS A 94 9.59 -4.27 -13.83
C HIS A 94 8.34 -3.82 -14.59
N PHE A 95 7.41 -3.18 -13.88
CA PHE A 95 6.13 -2.80 -14.47
C PHE A 95 6.29 -1.85 -15.67
N HIS A 96 7.30 -0.96 -15.62
CA HIS A 96 7.59 -0.01 -16.70
C HIS A 96 8.09 -0.66 -18.00
N GLU A 97 8.49 -1.93 -17.97
CA GLU A 97 8.96 -2.68 -19.15
C GLU A 97 7.80 -3.26 -19.96
N LEU A 98 6.60 -3.33 -19.37
CA LEU A 98 5.39 -3.79 -20.05
C LEU A 98 4.91 -2.75 -21.07
N ASP A 99 4.16 -3.19 -22.07
CA ASP A 99 3.49 -2.25 -22.97
C ASP A 99 2.42 -1.43 -22.24
N LYS A 100 2.10 -0.24 -22.76
CA LYS A 100 1.15 0.69 -22.13
C LYS A 100 -0.25 0.10 -21.95
N SER A 101 -0.71 -0.69 -22.91
CA SER A 101 -2.05 -1.28 -22.85
C SER A 101 -2.17 -2.30 -21.71
N LEU A 102 -1.10 -3.06 -21.49
CA LEU A 102 -1.01 -4.03 -20.41
C LEU A 102 -0.84 -3.33 -19.05
N GLN A 103 -0.06 -2.25 -18.98
CA GLN A 103 0.02 -1.42 -17.77
C GLN A 103 -1.35 -0.86 -17.37
N GLU A 104 -2.07 -0.26 -18.33
CA GLU A 104 -3.43 0.26 -18.11
C GLU A 104 -4.40 -0.84 -17.64
N ALA A 105 -4.32 -2.03 -18.25
CA ALA A 105 -5.14 -3.17 -17.86
C ALA A 105 -4.90 -3.61 -16.42
N PHE A 106 -3.64 -3.62 -15.96
CA PHE A 106 -3.32 -3.99 -14.57
C PHE A 106 -3.76 -2.94 -13.56
N HIS A 107 -3.64 -1.64 -13.88
CA HIS A 107 -4.22 -0.59 -13.02
C HIS A 107 -5.73 -0.77 -12.87
N LYS A 108 -6.45 -0.95 -13.98
CA LYS A 108 -7.91 -1.19 -13.96
C LYS A 108 -8.28 -2.47 -13.21
N TYR A 109 -7.46 -3.52 -13.35
CA TYR A 109 -7.66 -4.78 -12.65
C TYR A 109 -7.59 -4.63 -11.13
N LEU A 110 -6.59 -3.89 -10.64
CA LEU A 110 -6.44 -3.56 -9.23
C LEU A 110 -7.57 -2.66 -8.72
N GLU A 111 -7.98 -1.67 -9.52
CA GLU A 111 -9.06 -0.74 -9.18
C GLU A 111 -10.40 -1.46 -8.96
N VAL A 112 -10.79 -2.36 -9.88
CA VAL A 112 -12.02 -3.18 -9.75
C VAL A 112 -11.98 -4.10 -8.53
N ARG A 113 -10.78 -4.44 -8.04
CA ARG A 113 -10.57 -5.23 -6.83
C ARG A 113 -10.52 -4.39 -5.55
N GLY A 114 -10.76 -3.08 -5.65
CA GLY A 114 -10.78 -2.16 -4.53
C GLY A 114 -9.41 -1.65 -4.12
N VAL A 115 -8.36 -1.92 -4.89
CA VAL A 115 -7.03 -1.32 -4.68
C VAL A 115 -7.03 0.03 -5.38
N THR A 116 -7.50 1.05 -4.66
CA THR A 116 -7.69 2.42 -5.16
C THR A 116 -6.99 3.44 -4.27
N PRO A 117 -6.73 4.67 -4.75
CA PRO A 117 -6.15 5.73 -3.91
C PRO A 117 -7.00 6.05 -2.67
N MET A 118 -8.33 5.89 -2.76
CA MET A 118 -9.23 6.02 -1.59
C MET A 118 -8.96 4.92 -0.54
N THR A 119 -8.73 3.68 -0.97
CA THR A 119 -8.33 2.59 -0.06
C THR A 119 -6.95 2.86 0.55
N ALA A 120 -6.00 3.38 -0.22
CA ALA A 120 -4.68 3.77 0.28
C ALA A 120 -4.76 4.89 1.33
N LYS A 121 -5.60 5.90 1.08
CA LYS A 121 -5.90 6.97 2.05
C LYS A 121 -6.49 6.39 3.33
N LEU A 122 -7.49 5.52 3.22
CA LEU A 122 -8.13 4.88 4.38
C LEU A 122 -7.14 4.01 5.16
N LEU A 123 -6.29 3.24 4.48
CA LEU A 123 -5.24 2.44 5.10
C LEU A 123 -4.25 3.33 5.85
N ARG A 124 -3.86 4.47 5.26
CA ARG A 124 -2.99 5.41 5.96
C ARG A 124 -3.67 6.04 7.15
N GLU A 125 -4.88 6.58 7.00
CA GLU A 125 -5.64 7.11 8.13
C GLU A 125 -5.76 6.05 9.23
N HIS A 126 -6.00 4.79 8.87
CA HIS A 126 -5.98 3.69 9.83
C HIS A 126 -4.61 3.53 10.53
N MET A 127 -3.51 3.59 9.78
CA MET A 127 -2.14 3.51 10.33
C MET A 127 -1.78 4.72 11.22
N MET A 128 -2.31 5.91 10.92
CA MET A 128 -2.01 7.18 11.62
C MET A 128 -3.03 7.54 12.72
N SER A 129 -4.23 6.94 12.70
CA SER A 129 -5.35 7.24 13.61
C SER A 129 -5.13 6.82 15.07
N GLU A 130 -3.92 6.41 15.42
CA GLU A 130 -3.49 6.22 16.78
C GLU A 130 -2.19 7.01 16.89
N ASP A 131 -2.08 8.06 17.74
CA ASP A 131 -0.91 8.22 18.62
C ASP A 131 -0.60 9.61 19.24
N SER A 132 -1.40 10.68 19.09
CA SER A 132 -0.96 11.97 19.68
C SER A 132 -1.10 12.08 21.21
N HIS A 133 -1.93 11.25 21.87
CA HIS A 133 -2.24 11.40 23.31
C HIS A 133 -2.17 10.13 24.18
N LEU A 134 -1.85 8.95 23.63
CA LEU A 134 -1.92 7.67 24.35
C LEU A 134 -0.54 7.12 24.73
N SER A 135 -0.44 6.32 25.80
CA SER A 135 0.82 5.64 26.17
C SER A 135 1.11 4.47 25.22
N PRO A 136 2.40 4.11 24.94
CA PRO A 136 2.78 2.97 24.09
C PRO A 136 2.02 1.65 24.35
N LYS A 137 1.63 1.38 25.60
CA LYS A 137 0.79 0.22 25.96
C LYS A 137 -0.64 0.34 25.47
N GLU A 138 -1.27 1.49 25.68
CA GLU A 138 -2.66 1.76 25.29
C GLU A 138 -2.82 1.76 23.77
N LYS A 139 -1.82 2.32 23.07
CA LYS A 139 -1.67 2.28 21.61
C LYS A 139 -1.62 0.85 21.08
N SER A 140 -0.93 -0.03 21.78
CA SER A 140 -0.84 -1.45 21.44
C SER A 140 -2.20 -2.17 21.58
N ASP A 141 -2.96 -1.83 22.62
CA ASP A 141 -4.24 -2.48 22.91
C ASP A 141 -5.41 -1.97 22.05
N VAL A 142 -5.43 -0.69 21.69
CA VAL A 142 -6.46 -0.16 20.79
C VAL A 142 -6.27 -0.71 19.38
N ARG A 143 -5.02 -0.73 18.85
CA ARG A 143 -4.68 -1.42 17.59
C ARG A 143 -5.12 -2.88 17.59
N ARG A 144 -4.87 -3.64 18.67
CA ARG A 144 -5.33 -5.03 18.79
C ARG A 144 -6.85 -5.15 18.75
N ARG A 145 -7.58 -4.31 19.49
CA ARG A 145 -9.05 -4.35 19.53
C ARG A 145 -9.67 -4.03 18.17
N ARG A 146 -9.14 -3.01 17.48
CA ARG A 146 -9.59 -2.64 16.15
C ARG A 146 -9.31 -3.72 15.11
N LEU A 147 -8.12 -4.34 15.16
CA LEU A 147 -7.78 -5.47 14.29
C LEU A 147 -8.73 -6.66 14.51
N VAL A 148 -9.03 -6.98 15.77
CA VAL A 148 -10.02 -8.03 16.11
C VAL A 148 -11.41 -7.69 15.56
N TRP A 149 -11.82 -6.42 15.61
CA TRP A 149 -13.10 -5.99 15.04
C TRP A 149 -13.12 -6.10 13.51
N LEU A 150 -12.04 -5.70 12.84
CA LEU A 150 -11.91 -5.84 11.38
C LEU A 150 -11.93 -7.31 10.95
N LEU A 151 -11.26 -8.20 11.68
CA LEU A 151 -11.33 -9.65 11.43
C LEU A 151 -12.75 -10.19 11.58
N LYS A 152 -13.48 -9.77 12.63
CA LYS A 152 -14.89 -10.16 12.80
C LYS A 152 -15.79 -9.64 11.68
N LEU A 153 -15.58 -8.39 11.25
CA LEU A 153 -16.31 -7.79 10.14
C LEU A 153 -16.02 -8.54 8.84
N TRP A 154 -14.75 -8.86 8.62
CA TRP A 154 -14.30 -9.63 7.45
C TRP A 154 -14.88 -11.05 7.44
N ASP A 155 -14.90 -11.74 8.57
CA ASP A 155 -15.53 -13.05 8.72
C ASP A 155 -17.04 -12.99 8.48
N PHE A 156 -17.70 -11.91 8.93
CA PHE A 156 -19.11 -11.67 8.68
C PHE A 156 -19.40 -11.53 7.18
N VAL A 157 -18.62 -10.72 6.46
CA VAL A 157 -18.79 -10.46 5.02
C VAL A 157 -18.51 -11.71 4.17
N LYS A 158 -17.65 -12.62 4.63
CA LYS A 158 -17.35 -13.88 3.92
C LYS A 158 -18.38 -14.98 4.11
N LYS A 159 -19.37 -14.78 5.00
CA LYS A 159 -20.33 -15.82 5.36
C LYS A 159 -21.57 -15.88 4.45
N ASP A 160 -21.62 -15.02 3.43
CA ASP A 160 -22.55 -15.06 2.30
C ASP A 160 -21.83 -15.52 1.02
#